data_AF-A0A7W0CBF9-F1
#
_entry.id   AF-A0A7W0CBF9-F1
#
_cell.length_a   1.000
_cell.length_b   1.000
_cell.length_c   1.000
_cell.angle_alpha   90.00
_cell.angle_beta   90.00
_cell.angle_gamma   90.00
#
_symmetry.space_group_name_H-M   'P 1'
#
loop_
_entity.id
_entity.type
_entity.pdbx_description
1 polymer ?
#
loop_
_entity_poly.entity_id
_entity_poly.type
_entity_poly.pdbx_seq_one_letter_code
_entity_poly.pdbx_strand_id
1 'polypeptide(L)'
;MSGDNPIEQMHPELLENSLQEVGDLIGEPLETAEPVVSRGTLQEVFARPKKKAALAGFRAKGEDVDRVHLLMDLDAAIELAGKLIMLPTDEIRASQKQAKLDGELEDAFSEIANIITGVINSVWQDSVSAKKLHFVKGDIAVLGPKDKGLPLADEAQSVFGAKIMRKEKSLGGVQFFFPHSLVAEPEAAQQPAEVEQEAPQVADPAPAGEQQQPGAAAEQDQVAAPEPESEAASDPPGSLMSQEAVDAMLLQGLEPAAGELEALLGDSVSFSDPKTAARKKADLLSQTRGKQVLTRIRVTGDHEGWAFMLLPLKDAIYFGGLLLMMPMESITQVIKQGKFEGEVADAFGEVANILVSSYSNQFKAELPFALKLQKDQVETLVPGQADLAGNEPFSADDYYLVSAGIQMGDKAYGPIELLFPSKLLGLAVPGASAEAAAGKAKSGQAGTTAAQKKAGAGVHGQKTGVGQKPDTTAENQPAAAKPSGTGDKSARIVSVIGDDPDQLNLVEESIAQEDVALARHSMDSDFKQEFSRENPDCVFLFINRVNDQGLAKAIKVRSALEKNCPLIVGGPQWTKSLVLKARKYGASDILVTPADKDMIRSKYRKYL
;
A
#
# COMPACT_ATOMS: atom_id res chain seq x y z
N MET A 1 -10.17 -39.42 -24.67
CA MET A 1 -10.97 -38.23 -24.29
C MET A 1 -9.99 -37.07 -24.36
N SER A 2 -10.17 -36.15 -25.30
CA SER A 2 -9.39 -34.89 -25.30
C SER A 2 -9.82 -34.13 -24.05
N GLY A 3 -8.97 -34.11 -23.03
CA GLY A 3 -9.22 -33.28 -21.85
C GLY A 3 -9.17 -31.83 -22.31
N ASP A 4 -10.31 -31.14 -22.26
CA ASP A 4 -10.37 -29.72 -22.57
C ASP A 4 -9.49 -28.98 -21.57
N ASN A 5 -8.44 -28.32 -22.05
CA ASN A 5 -7.56 -27.55 -21.19
C ASN A 5 -8.31 -26.27 -20.78
N PRO A 6 -8.45 -25.98 -19.48
CA PRO A 6 -9.18 -24.81 -18.99
C PRO A 6 -8.74 -23.49 -19.63
N ILE A 7 -7.47 -23.35 -20.01
CA ILE A 7 -6.95 -22.10 -20.58
C ILE A 7 -7.35 -21.92 -22.05
N GLU A 8 -7.55 -23.01 -22.80
CA GLU A 8 -8.10 -22.89 -24.16
C GLU A 8 -9.52 -22.29 -24.14
N GLN A 9 -10.27 -22.51 -23.05
CA GLN A 9 -11.60 -21.93 -22.86
C GLN A 9 -11.54 -20.46 -22.41
N MET A 10 -10.54 -20.09 -21.60
CA MET A 10 -10.35 -18.71 -21.14
C MET A 10 -9.87 -17.74 -22.22
N HIS A 11 -9.20 -18.26 -23.25
CA HIS A 11 -8.43 -17.45 -24.18
C HIS A 11 -9.20 -16.30 -24.85
N PRO A 12 -10.38 -16.53 -25.47
CA PRO A 12 -11.08 -15.46 -26.17
C PRO A 12 -11.49 -14.36 -25.19
N GLU A 13 -12.01 -14.76 -24.03
CA GLU A 13 -12.50 -13.86 -23.00
C GLU A 13 -11.37 -13.03 -22.39
N LEU A 14 -10.22 -13.64 -22.09
CA LEU A 14 -9.08 -12.91 -21.53
C LEU A 14 -8.61 -11.79 -22.46
N LEU A 15 -8.47 -12.10 -23.75
CA LEU A 15 -7.94 -11.16 -24.72
C LEU A 15 -8.94 -10.05 -25.06
N GLU A 16 -10.21 -10.42 -25.23
CA GLU A 16 -11.30 -9.47 -25.48
C GLU A 16 -11.50 -8.54 -24.29
N ASN A 17 -11.60 -9.07 -23.06
CA ASN A 17 -11.76 -8.24 -21.86
C ASN A 17 -10.56 -7.33 -21.63
N SER A 18 -9.34 -7.82 -21.89
CA SER A 18 -8.11 -7.01 -21.76
C SER A 18 -8.13 -5.82 -22.72
N LEU A 19 -8.49 -6.04 -23.98
CA LEU A 19 -8.55 -4.97 -24.97
C LEU A 19 -9.76 -4.04 -24.76
N GLN A 20 -10.87 -4.56 -24.26
CA GLN A 20 -12.05 -3.76 -23.92
C GLN A 20 -11.73 -2.74 -22.81
N GLU A 21 -11.14 -3.19 -21.69
CA GLU A 21 -10.75 -2.30 -20.57
C GLU A 21 -9.71 -1.25 -21.01
N VAL A 22 -8.73 -1.65 -21.81
CA VAL A 22 -7.75 -0.70 -22.38
C VAL A 22 -8.43 0.28 -23.34
N GLY A 23 -9.38 -0.19 -24.15
CA GLY A 23 -10.17 0.63 -25.07
C GLY A 23 -11.03 1.67 -24.36
N ASP A 24 -11.72 1.26 -23.29
CA ASP A 24 -12.54 2.14 -22.45
C ASP A 24 -11.70 3.23 -21.80
N LEU A 25 -10.51 2.89 -21.31
CA LEU A 25 -9.58 3.84 -20.71
C LEU A 25 -9.11 4.91 -21.69
N ILE A 26 -8.78 4.53 -22.93
CA ILE A 26 -8.33 5.47 -23.97
C ILE A 26 -9.50 6.13 -24.72
N GLY A 27 -10.74 5.74 -24.41
CA GLY A 27 -11.95 6.24 -25.07
C GLY A 27 -12.10 5.82 -26.54
N GLU A 28 -11.44 4.72 -26.95
CA GLU A 28 -11.51 4.19 -28.32
C GLU A 28 -11.73 2.66 -28.27
N PRO A 29 -12.75 2.11 -28.95
CA PRO A 29 -12.98 0.66 -28.95
C PRO A 29 -11.82 -0.07 -29.65
N LEU A 30 -11.37 -1.16 -29.03
CA LEU A 30 -10.36 -2.07 -29.54
C LEU A 30 -10.98 -3.44 -29.80
N GLU A 31 -10.60 -4.07 -30.90
CA GLU A 31 -11.09 -5.39 -31.31
C GLU A 31 -9.90 -6.33 -31.51
N THR A 32 -10.15 -7.64 -31.40
CA THR A 32 -9.18 -8.68 -31.77
C THR A 32 -9.46 -9.18 -33.18
N ALA A 33 -8.42 -9.57 -33.91
CA ALA A 33 -8.55 -10.29 -35.17
C ALA A 33 -7.51 -11.42 -35.26
N GLU A 34 -7.86 -12.50 -35.95
CA GLU A 34 -6.98 -13.67 -36.15
C GLU A 34 -6.44 -14.25 -34.83
N PRO A 35 -7.31 -14.70 -33.90
CA PRO A 35 -6.85 -15.33 -32.67
C PRO A 35 -6.08 -16.63 -33.00
N VAL A 36 -4.93 -16.80 -32.37
CA VAL A 36 -4.05 -17.95 -32.50
C VAL A 36 -3.77 -18.52 -31.12
N VAL A 37 -3.98 -19.81 -30.98
CA VAL A 37 -3.56 -20.58 -29.81
C VAL A 37 -2.48 -21.56 -30.26
N SER A 38 -1.36 -21.59 -29.53
CA SER A 38 -0.28 -22.54 -29.80
C SER A 38 0.32 -23.05 -28.50
N ARG A 39 0.94 -24.24 -28.57
CA ARG A 39 1.62 -24.89 -27.46
C ARG A 39 2.96 -25.43 -27.93
N GLY A 40 3.94 -25.40 -27.04
CA GLY A 40 5.26 -25.91 -27.30
C GLY A 40 6.28 -25.29 -26.36
N THR A 41 7.54 -25.67 -26.49
CA THR A 41 8.64 -24.96 -25.83
C THR A 41 8.69 -23.52 -26.31
N LEU A 42 9.33 -22.65 -25.53
CA LEU A 42 9.51 -21.26 -25.95
C LEU A 42 10.11 -21.17 -27.36
N GLN A 43 11.08 -22.01 -27.71
CA GLN A 43 11.67 -22.02 -29.05
C GLN A 43 10.69 -22.41 -30.16
N GLU A 44 9.71 -23.28 -29.86
CA GLU A 44 8.71 -23.76 -30.81
C GLU A 44 7.59 -22.75 -31.03
N VAL A 45 7.14 -22.07 -29.98
CA VAL A 45 5.99 -21.14 -30.03
C VAL A 45 6.42 -19.69 -30.27
N PHE A 46 7.61 -19.31 -29.81
CA PHE A 46 8.13 -17.96 -30.00
C PHE A 46 8.91 -17.87 -31.30
N ALA A 47 8.19 -17.60 -32.40
CA ALA A 47 8.83 -17.04 -33.57
C ALA A 47 9.30 -15.61 -33.23
N ARG A 48 10.62 -15.38 -33.24
CA ARG A 48 11.19 -14.05 -32.97
C ARG A 48 10.40 -12.96 -33.70
N PRO A 49 9.97 -11.89 -33.01
CA PRO A 49 9.20 -10.85 -33.65
C PRO A 49 10.06 -10.23 -34.75
N LYS A 50 9.47 -10.10 -35.93
CA LYS A 50 10.14 -9.48 -37.09
C LYS A 50 10.45 -8.00 -36.83
N LYS A 51 9.72 -7.41 -35.88
CA LYS A 51 9.84 -6.02 -35.40
C LYS A 51 10.23 -6.00 -33.92
N LYS A 52 10.52 -4.82 -33.38
CA LYS A 52 10.65 -4.66 -31.94
C LYS A 52 9.31 -4.90 -31.24
N ALA A 53 9.34 -5.36 -30.01
CA ALA A 53 8.17 -5.61 -29.18
C ALA A 53 8.38 -5.05 -27.77
N ALA A 54 7.29 -4.66 -27.11
CA ALA A 54 7.25 -4.39 -25.69
C ALA A 54 6.87 -5.68 -24.94
N LEU A 55 7.60 -6.00 -23.87
CA LEU A 55 7.37 -7.14 -23.00
C LEU A 55 7.00 -6.63 -21.61
N ALA A 56 5.91 -7.13 -21.04
CA ALA A 56 5.56 -6.96 -19.65
C ALA A 56 5.46 -8.34 -18.98
N GLY A 57 6.15 -8.52 -17.85
CA GLY A 57 6.01 -9.72 -17.04
C GLY A 57 4.94 -9.56 -15.97
N PHE A 58 4.31 -10.66 -15.55
CA PHE A 58 3.38 -10.74 -14.43
C PHE A 58 3.80 -11.89 -13.52
N ARG A 59 3.88 -11.64 -12.21
CA ARG A 59 4.26 -12.64 -11.21
C ARG A 59 3.03 -13.04 -10.41
N ALA A 60 2.81 -14.33 -10.21
CA ALA A 60 1.84 -14.76 -9.21
C ALA A 60 2.38 -14.44 -7.80
N LYS A 61 1.55 -13.85 -6.94
CA LYS A 61 1.91 -13.47 -5.58
C LYS A 61 1.86 -14.69 -4.66
N GLY A 62 2.94 -14.91 -3.90
CA GLY A 62 2.98 -15.89 -2.81
C GLY A 62 3.43 -17.30 -3.19
N GLU A 63 3.75 -17.54 -4.46
CA GLU A 63 4.29 -18.81 -4.94
C GLU A 63 5.50 -18.52 -5.85
N ASP A 64 6.51 -19.41 -5.84
CA ASP A 64 7.62 -19.40 -6.80
C ASP A 64 7.13 -19.92 -8.17
N VAL A 65 6.04 -19.35 -8.69
CA VAL A 65 5.53 -19.74 -10.00
C VAL A 65 6.16 -18.89 -11.08
N ASP A 66 6.35 -19.54 -12.21
CA ASP A 66 6.85 -18.94 -13.43
C ASP A 66 5.97 -17.74 -13.84
N ARG A 67 6.61 -16.77 -14.49
CA ARG A 67 6.00 -15.50 -14.88
C ARG A 67 5.09 -15.70 -16.10
N VAL A 68 3.87 -15.17 -16.03
CA VAL A 68 3.07 -14.91 -17.23
C VAL A 68 3.66 -13.71 -17.94
N HIS A 69 3.69 -13.69 -19.27
CA HIS A 69 4.20 -12.53 -20.01
C HIS A 69 3.21 -12.04 -21.06
N LEU A 70 3.14 -10.73 -21.22
CA LEU A 70 2.48 -10.04 -22.32
C LEU A 70 3.56 -9.51 -23.26
N LEU A 71 3.47 -9.88 -24.53
CA LEU A 71 4.27 -9.34 -25.61
C LEU A 71 3.36 -8.58 -26.56
N MET A 72 3.72 -7.34 -26.88
CA MET A 72 2.97 -6.50 -27.81
C MET A 72 3.93 -5.92 -28.85
N ASP A 73 3.52 -5.86 -30.11
CA ASP A 73 4.29 -5.12 -31.12
C ASP A 73 4.57 -3.69 -30.63
N LEU A 74 5.82 -3.22 -30.75
CA LEU A 74 6.21 -1.95 -30.15
C LEU A 74 5.42 -0.76 -30.72
N ASP A 75 5.06 -0.81 -32.00
CA ASP A 75 4.23 0.20 -32.65
C ASP A 75 2.86 0.32 -31.97
N ALA A 76 2.26 -0.81 -31.60
CA ALA A 76 0.97 -0.87 -30.89
C ALA A 76 1.12 -0.38 -29.45
N ALA A 77 2.17 -0.80 -28.74
CA ALA A 77 2.44 -0.36 -27.38
C ALA A 77 2.59 1.16 -27.30
N ILE A 78 3.37 1.76 -28.21
CA ILE A 78 3.55 3.23 -28.28
C ILE A 78 2.24 3.93 -28.64
N GLU A 79 1.45 3.39 -29.58
CA GLU A 79 0.16 3.99 -29.96
C GLU A 79 -0.80 4.03 -28.76
N LEU A 80 -0.96 2.91 -28.05
CA LEU A 80 -1.87 2.81 -26.91
C LEU A 80 -1.39 3.66 -25.73
N ALA A 81 -0.10 3.58 -25.39
CA ALA A 81 0.50 4.37 -24.32
C ALA A 81 0.38 5.88 -24.60
N GLY A 82 0.73 6.32 -25.81
CA GLY A 82 0.63 7.72 -26.19
C GLY A 82 -0.81 8.24 -26.18
N LYS A 83 -1.79 7.40 -26.55
CA LYS A 83 -3.21 7.75 -26.45
C LYS A 83 -3.68 7.90 -25.01
N LEU A 84 -3.24 7.04 -24.12
CA LEU A 84 -3.57 7.09 -22.69
C LEU A 84 -3.16 8.43 -22.06
N ILE A 85 -1.96 8.91 -22.38
CA ILE A 85 -1.45 10.21 -21.89
C ILE A 85 -1.76 11.38 -22.83
N MET A 86 -2.69 11.20 -23.77
CA MET A 86 -3.17 12.22 -24.71
C MET A 86 -2.08 12.90 -25.55
N LEU A 87 -1.01 12.18 -25.90
CA LEU A 87 0.05 12.72 -26.75
C LEU A 87 -0.49 13.08 -28.15
N PRO A 88 0.00 14.17 -28.76
CA PRO A 88 -0.29 14.50 -30.14
C PRO A 88 0.04 13.35 -31.10
N THR A 89 -0.78 13.16 -32.13
CA THR A 89 -0.65 12.02 -33.06
C THR A 89 0.68 12.02 -33.82
N ASP A 90 1.24 13.19 -34.10
CA ASP A 90 2.55 13.35 -34.73
C ASP A 90 3.70 12.96 -33.80
N GLU A 91 3.59 13.22 -32.49
CA GLU A 91 4.56 12.75 -31.49
C GLU A 91 4.51 11.23 -31.32
N ILE A 92 3.31 10.64 -31.25
CA ILE A 92 3.14 9.17 -31.24
C ILE A 92 3.82 8.55 -32.46
N ARG A 93 3.58 9.12 -33.66
CA ARG A 93 4.22 8.66 -34.90
C ARG A 93 5.74 8.86 -34.90
N ALA A 94 6.24 9.92 -34.26
CA ALA A 94 7.67 10.16 -34.13
C ALA A 94 8.32 9.09 -33.24
N SER A 95 7.72 8.76 -32.10
CA SER A 95 8.18 7.70 -31.20
C SER A 95 8.13 6.32 -31.86
N GLN A 96 7.08 6.02 -32.63
CA GLN A 96 6.99 4.81 -33.46
C GLN A 96 8.15 4.72 -34.47
N LYS A 97 8.44 5.81 -35.20
CA LYS A 97 9.57 5.86 -36.15
C LYS A 97 10.92 5.65 -35.47
N GLN A 98 11.08 6.16 -34.26
CA GLN A 98 12.29 5.97 -33.45
C GLN A 98 12.34 4.59 -32.78
N ALA A 99 11.22 3.87 -32.77
CA ALA A 99 11.05 2.60 -32.08
C ALA A 99 11.51 2.70 -30.62
N LYS A 100 10.97 3.72 -29.93
CA LYS A 100 11.34 4.15 -28.57
C LYS A 100 10.10 4.20 -27.68
N LEU A 101 10.12 3.41 -26.61
CA LEU A 101 9.14 3.39 -25.55
C LEU A 101 9.89 3.70 -24.25
N ASP A 102 9.92 4.97 -23.87
CA ASP A 102 10.70 5.47 -22.72
C ASP A 102 9.98 6.64 -22.03
N GLY A 103 10.40 6.96 -20.81
CA GLY A 103 9.85 8.07 -20.04
C GLY A 103 8.34 7.93 -19.85
N GLU A 104 7.58 8.98 -20.18
CA GLU A 104 6.11 9.01 -20.00
C GLU A 104 5.39 7.90 -20.79
N LEU A 105 5.94 7.46 -21.92
CA LEU A 105 5.36 6.36 -22.71
C LEU A 105 5.57 5.00 -22.04
N GLU A 106 6.70 4.80 -21.35
CA GLU A 106 6.96 3.59 -20.58
C GLU A 106 6.07 3.53 -19.35
N ASP A 107 5.91 4.67 -18.65
CA ASP A 107 4.99 4.80 -17.51
C ASP A 107 3.53 4.53 -17.94
N ALA A 108 3.10 5.10 -19.06
CA ALA A 108 1.76 4.87 -19.60
C ALA A 108 1.55 3.41 -20.04
N PHE A 109 2.54 2.78 -20.67
CA PHE A 109 2.48 1.35 -20.99
C PHE A 109 2.45 0.47 -19.74
N SER A 110 3.14 0.90 -18.67
CA SER A 110 3.07 0.29 -17.35
C SER A 110 1.65 0.30 -16.78
N GLU A 111 0.91 1.40 -16.94
CA GLU A 111 -0.49 1.46 -16.51
C GLU A 111 -1.40 0.54 -17.34
N ILE A 112 -1.16 0.45 -18.66
CA ILE A 112 -1.86 -0.54 -19.51
C ILE A 112 -1.60 -1.97 -19.01
N ALA A 113 -0.35 -2.31 -18.68
CA ALA A 113 -0.01 -3.62 -18.13
C ALA A 113 -0.67 -3.90 -16.78
N ASN A 114 -0.81 -2.89 -15.90
CA ASN A 114 -1.54 -3.01 -14.64
C ASN A 114 -3.02 -3.34 -14.87
N ILE A 115 -3.67 -2.69 -15.84
CA ILE A 115 -5.08 -2.94 -16.16
C ILE A 115 -5.28 -4.36 -16.68
N ILE A 116 -4.41 -4.78 -17.61
CA ILE A 116 -4.41 -6.17 -18.12
C ILE A 116 -4.19 -7.17 -16.98
N THR A 117 -3.34 -6.85 -16.00
CA THR A 117 -3.16 -7.69 -14.79
C THR A 117 -4.47 -7.86 -14.01
N GLY A 118 -5.26 -6.78 -13.89
CA GLY A 118 -6.60 -6.83 -13.28
C GLY A 118 -7.54 -7.79 -14.00
N VAL A 119 -7.55 -7.76 -15.34
CA VAL A 119 -8.36 -8.67 -16.16
C VAL A 119 -7.88 -10.11 -16.03
N ILE A 120 -6.57 -10.37 -16.09
CA ILE A 120 -6.00 -11.71 -15.87
C ILE A 120 -6.48 -12.25 -14.52
N ASN A 121 -6.42 -11.44 -13.46
CA ASN A 121 -6.90 -11.85 -12.14
C ASN A 121 -8.39 -12.21 -12.13
N SER A 122 -9.24 -11.39 -12.76
CA SER A 122 -10.69 -11.67 -12.81
C SER A 122 -10.96 -12.98 -13.55
N VAL A 123 -10.48 -13.10 -14.79
CA VAL A 123 -10.75 -14.26 -15.66
C VAL A 123 -10.16 -15.54 -15.05
N TRP A 124 -8.98 -15.46 -14.43
CA TRP A 124 -8.34 -16.60 -13.75
C TRP A 124 -9.16 -17.11 -12.57
N GLN A 125 -9.66 -16.21 -11.73
CA GLN A 125 -10.47 -16.58 -10.55
C GLN A 125 -11.80 -17.23 -10.97
N ASP A 126 -12.39 -16.76 -12.06
CA ASP A 126 -13.66 -17.29 -12.56
C ASP A 126 -13.51 -18.65 -13.26
N SER A 127 -12.35 -18.91 -13.89
CA SER A 127 -12.19 -20.04 -14.83
C SER A 127 -11.28 -21.18 -14.35
N VAL A 128 -10.29 -20.94 -13.49
CA VAL A 128 -9.24 -21.92 -13.12
C VAL A 128 -9.25 -22.25 -11.62
N SER A 129 -10.45 -22.23 -11.01
CA SER A 129 -10.76 -22.15 -9.56
C SER A 129 -9.99 -23.03 -8.55
N ALA A 130 -9.10 -23.92 -8.97
CA ALA A 130 -8.30 -24.77 -8.09
C ALA A 130 -7.15 -24.03 -7.38
N LYS A 131 -6.51 -23.05 -8.03
CA LYS A 131 -5.44 -22.24 -7.42
C LYS A 131 -5.83 -20.77 -7.40
N LYS A 132 -5.94 -20.17 -6.20
CA LYS A 132 -6.21 -18.75 -6.01
C LYS A 132 -4.95 -17.92 -6.29
N LEU A 133 -4.52 -17.88 -7.54
CA LEU A 133 -3.39 -17.06 -7.95
C LEU A 133 -3.82 -15.60 -8.04
N HIS A 134 -2.93 -14.72 -7.58
CA HIS A 134 -3.08 -13.28 -7.73
C HIS A 134 -1.85 -12.73 -8.43
N PHE A 135 -2.01 -12.32 -9.68
CA PHE A 135 -0.95 -11.77 -10.50
C PHE A 135 -0.69 -10.30 -10.14
N VAL A 136 0.59 -9.94 -10.08
CA VAL A 136 1.07 -8.57 -9.94
C VAL A 136 1.97 -8.23 -11.12
N LYS A 137 1.89 -6.99 -11.62
CA LYS A 137 2.75 -6.51 -12.69
C LYS A 137 4.22 -6.58 -12.26
N GLY A 138 5.04 -7.13 -13.14
CA GLY A 138 6.49 -7.19 -13.04
C GLY A 138 7.19 -6.14 -13.91
N ASP A 139 8.35 -6.53 -14.43
CA ASP A 139 9.25 -5.65 -15.17
C ASP A 139 8.77 -5.45 -16.61
N ILE A 140 9.09 -4.29 -17.18
CA ILE A 140 8.83 -3.95 -18.59
C ILE A 140 10.16 -3.89 -19.33
N ALA A 141 10.18 -4.40 -20.55
CA ALA A 141 11.35 -4.37 -21.41
C ALA A 141 10.96 -4.14 -22.87
N VAL A 142 11.86 -3.51 -23.64
CA VAL A 142 11.75 -3.43 -25.10
C VAL A 142 12.70 -4.46 -25.71
N LEU A 143 12.15 -5.31 -26.57
CA LEU A 143 12.88 -6.39 -27.23
C LEU A 143 13.08 -6.07 -28.70
N GLY A 144 14.29 -6.31 -29.19
CA GLY A 144 14.67 -6.23 -30.59
C GLY A 144 14.73 -7.60 -31.28
N PRO A 145 14.67 -7.63 -32.63
CA PRO A 145 14.78 -8.88 -33.41
C PRO A 145 16.08 -9.68 -33.20
N LYS A 146 17.13 -9.02 -32.69
CA LYS A 146 18.46 -9.59 -32.50
C LYS A 146 18.77 -9.99 -31.05
N ASP A 147 17.88 -9.70 -30.11
CA ASP A 147 18.12 -10.03 -28.71
C ASP A 147 18.13 -11.55 -28.53
N LYS A 148 19.11 -12.05 -27.78
CA LYS A 148 19.49 -13.47 -27.77
C LYS A 148 18.55 -14.37 -26.96
N GLY A 149 17.51 -13.80 -26.36
CA GLY A 149 16.47 -14.56 -25.66
C GLY A 149 15.46 -13.64 -25.02
N LEU A 150 14.26 -14.16 -24.81
CA LEU A 150 13.33 -13.60 -23.84
C LEU A 150 13.82 -13.99 -22.43
N PRO A 151 13.54 -13.21 -21.38
CA PRO A 151 13.73 -13.63 -20.00
C PRO A 151 12.67 -14.67 -19.58
N LEU A 152 12.43 -15.66 -20.43
CA LEU A 152 11.47 -16.73 -20.28
C LEU A 152 12.22 -18.05 -20.10
N ALA A 153 11.71 -18.91 -19.22
CA ALA A 153 12.21 -20.26 -19.08
C ALA A 153 11.97 -21.05 -20.38
N ASP A 154 12.90 -21.95 -20.74
CA ASP A 154 12.77 -22.85 -21.89
C ASP A 154 11.89 -24.05 -21.53
N GLU A 155 10.69 -23.76 -21.06
CA GLU A 155 9.67 -24.72 -20.67
C GLU A 155 8.49 -24.68 -21.64
N ALA A 156 7.58 -25.65 -21.53
CA ALA A 156 6.36 -25.65 -22.32
C ALA A 156 5.50 -24.43 -21.96
N GLN A 157 5.08 -23.68 -22.97
CA GLN A 157 4.25 -22.50 -22.86
C GLN A 157 2.95 -22.73 -23.62
N SER A 158 1.84 -22.22 -23.09
CA SER A 158 0.63 -21.96 -23.85
C SER A 158 0.67 -20.50 -24.31
N VAL A 159 0.59 -20.28 -25.62
CA VAL A 159 0.65 -18.95 -26.23
C VAL A 159 -0.67 -18.60 -26.86
N PHE A 160 -1.13 -17.41 -26.52
CA PHE A 160 -2.39 -16.82 -26.93
C PHE A 160 -2.13 -15.52 -27.63
N GLY A 161 -2.43 -15.41 -28.92
CA GLY A 161 -2.17 -14.19 -29.66
C GLY A 161 -3.32 -13.74 -30.52
N ALA A 162 -3.40 -12.44 -30.79
CA ALA A 162 -4.23 -11.90 -31.85
C ALA A 162 -3.62 -10.61 -32.40
N LYS A 163 -4.22 -10.06 -33.45
CA LYS A 163 -4.00 -8.70 -33.89
C LYS A 163 -4.94 -7.76 -33.15
N ILE A 164 -4.40 -6.65 -32.66
CA ILE A 164 -5.17 -5.53 -32.13
C ILE A 164 -5.67 -4.70 -33.31
N MET A 165 -6.98 -4.49 -33.36
CA MET A 165 -7.66 -3.71 -34.40
C MET A 165 -8.29 -2.47 -33.77
N ARG A 166 -8.18 -1.33 -34.48
CA ARG A 166 -8.91 -0.10 -34.16
C ARG A 166 -9.53 0.44 -35.44
N LYS A 167 -10.87 0.48 -35.51
CA LYS A 167 -11.62 0.97 -36.68
C LYS A 167 -11.06 0.38 -37.99
N GLU A 168 -11.01 -0.95 -38.07
CA GLU A 168 -10.46 -1.73 -39.20
C GLU A 168 -8.94 -1.62 -39.44
N LYS A 169 -8.22 -0.73 -38.73
CA LYS A 169 -6.76 -0.63 -38.82
C LYS A 169 -6.09 -1.54 -37.79
N SER A 170 -5.22 -2.44 -38.25
CA SER A 170 -4.36 -3.21 -37.35
C SER A 170 -3.30 -2.31 -36.70
N LEU A 171 -3.21 -2.35 -35.37
CA LEU A 171 -2.16 -1.66 -34.60
C LEU A 171 -0.91 -2.53 -34.44
N GLY A 172 -1.08 -3.85 -34.40
CA GLY A 172 0.00 -4.83 -34.25
C GLY A 172 -0.49 -6.11 -33.59
N GLY A 173 0.43 -7.06 -33.40
CA GLY A 173 0.18 -8.30 -32.65
C GLY A 173 0.28 -8.10 -31.14
N VAL A 174 -0.48 -8.90 -30.41
CA VAL A 174 -0.39 -9.07 -28.96
C VAL A 174 -0.39 -10.56 -28.64
N GLN A 175 0.43 -10.98 -27.68
CA GLN A 175 0.59 -12.37 -27.28
C GLN A 175 0.74 -12.49 -25.76
N PHE A 176 0.05 -13.46 -25.15
CA PHE A 176 0.28 -13.89 -23.78
C PHE A 176 1.01 -15.24 -23.76
N PHE A 177 1.95 -15.38 -22.82
CA PHE A 177 2.70 -16.62 -22.57
C PHE A 177 2.38 -17.11 -21.17
N PHE A 178 1.80 -18.31 -21.10
CA PHE A 178 1.47 -18.99 -19.84
C PHE A 178 2.34 -20.24 -19.69
N PRO A 179 3.22 -20.27 -18.67
CA PRO A 179 3.94 -21.47 -18.26
C PRO A 179 3.00 -22.66 -18.04
N HIS A 180 3.31 -23.84 -18.61
CA HIS A 180 2.48 -25.03 -18.42
C HIS A 180 2.37 -25.42 -16.92
N SER A 181 3.36 -25.09 -16.10
CA SER A 181 3.35 -25.28 -14.64
C SER A 181 2.17 -24.59 -13.94
N LEU A 182 1.67 -23.47 -14.49
CA LEU A 182 0.46 -22.78 -14.00
C LEU A 182 -0.83 -23.49 -14.40
N VAL A 183 -0.79 -24.26 -15.48
CA VAL A 183 -1.96 -24.78 -16.21
C VAL A 183 -2.22 -26.24 -15.92
N ALA A 184 -1.15 -27.01 -15.72
CA ALA A 184 -1.25 -28.42 -15.45
C ALA A 184 -2.01 -28.63 -14.14
N GLU A 185 -3.11 -29.39 -14.20
CA GLU A 185 -3.66 -29.97 -12.98
C GLU A 185 -2.52 -30.71 -12.27
N PRO A 186 -2.37 -30.57 -10.95
CA PRO A 186 -1.35 -31.31 -10.22
C PRO A 186 -1.57 -32.78 -10.54
N GLU A 187 -0.66 -33.35 -11.35
CA GLU A 187 -0.75 -34.72 -11.81
C GLU A 187 -0.89 -35.57 -10.55
N ALA A 188 -2.12 -36.02 -10.29
CA ALA A 188 -2.48 -36.61 -9.01
C ALA A 188 -1.53 -37.76 -8.80
N ALA A 189 -0.59 -37.59 -7.85
CA ALA A 189 0.60 -38.41 -7.69
C ALA A 189 0.23 -39.86 -7.96
N GLN A 190 0.51 -40.33 -9.18
CA GLN A 190 0.21 -41.69 -9.55
C GLN A 190 1.09 -42.52 -8.63
N GLN A 191 0.44 -43.21 -7.69
CA GLN A 191 1.12 -44.14 -6.80
C GLN A 191 2.02 -45.00 -7.68
N PRO A 192 3.33 -45.08 -7.38
CA PRO A 192 4.22 -45.88 -8.19
C PRO A 192 3.66 -47.31 -8.20
N ALA A 193 3.23 -47.77 -9.38
CA ALA A 193 2.93 -49.16 -9.59
C ALA A 193 4.17 -49.96 -9.18
N GLU A 194 3.98 -50.93 -8.29
CA GLU A 194 4.99 -51.91 -7.90
C GLU A 194 5.69 -52.45 -9.16
N VAL A 195 6.93 -52.01 -9.38
CA VAL A 195 7.81 -52.62 -10.38
C VAL A 195 8.45 -53.83 -9.70
N GLU A 196 7.94 -54.99 -10.08
CA GLU A 196 8.51 -56.29 -9.80
C GLU A 196 9.96 -56.34 -10.31
N GLN A 197 10.90 -56.61 -9.40
CA GLN A 197 12.33 -56.73 -9.70
C GLN A 197 12.60 -57.97 -10.54
N GLU A 198 13.09 -57.78 -11.77
CA GLU A 198 13.91 -58.78 -12.44
C GLU A 198 15.29 -58.18 -12.76
N ALA A 199 16.32 -58.82 -12.21
CA ALA A 199 17.71 -58.80 -12.67
C ALA A 199 18.14 -60.28 -12.78
N PRO A 200 19.22 -60.67 -13.49
CA PRO A 200 20.31 -59.83 -14.02
C PRO A 200 20.78 -60.23 -15.45
N GLN A 201 21.72 -59.47 -16.04
CA GLN A 201 22.91 -60.08 -16.66
C GLN A 201 24.05 -59.10 -16.95
N VAL A 202 25.26 -59.67 -16.84
CA VAL A 202 26.60 -59.10 -16.78
C VAL A 202 27.28 -59.25 -18.14
N ALA A 203 28.05 -58.26 -18.61
CA ALA A 203 29.30 -58.47 -19.36
C ALA A 203 30.17 -57.21 -19.40
N ASP A 204 31.48 -57.44 -19.30
CA ASP A 204 32.61 -56.55 -19.00
C ASP A 204 33.45 -56.27 -20.30
N PRO A 205 34.71 -55.77 -20.33
CA PRO A 205 35.04 -54.36 -20.60
C PRO A 205 36.12 -54.07 -21.70
N ALA A 206 36.38 -52.75 -21.91
CA ALA A 206 37.64 -52.07 -22.29
C ALA A 206 38.14 -52.11 -23.77
N PRO A 207 39.17 -51.33 -24.21
CA PRO A 207 39.95 -50.27 -23.54
C PRO A 207 40.31 -48.98 -24.35
N ALA A 208 40.83 -47.97 -23.61
CA ALA A 208 41.98 -47.06 -23.83
C ALA A 208 42.18 -46.18 -25.11
N GLY A 209 42.58 -44.92 -24.84
CA GLY A 209 43.32 -44.05 -25.75
C GLY A 209 43.72 -42.70 -25.10
N GLU A 210 45.00 -42.56 -24.74
CA GLU A 210 45.68 -41.38 -24.15
C GLU A 210 46.10 -40.32 -25.20
N GLN A 211 46.63 -39.19 -24.66
CA GLN A 211 47.55 -38.17 -25.26
C GLN A 211 46.88 -36.91 -25.85
N GLN A 212 47.36 -35.66 -25.67
CA GLN A 212 48.52 -35.07 -24.99
C GLN A 212 48.33 -33.53 -24.95
N GLN A 213 48.83 -32.87 -23.90
CA GLN A 213 49.25 -31.45 -23.82
C GLN A 213 50.44 -31.17 -24.78
N PRO A 214 50.82 -29.91 -25.15
CA PRO A 214 51.20 -28.77 -24.25
C PRO A 214 50.85 -27.37 -24.83
N GLY A 215 51.11 -26.18 -24.26
CA GLY A 215 51.75 -25.66 -23.04
C GLY A 215 52.02 -24.14 -23.16
N ALA A 216 52.41 -23.49 -22.04
CA ALA A 216 53.10 -22.18 -21.86
C ALA A 216 52.31 -20.87 -22.20
N ALA A 217 52.46 -19.70 -21.56
CA ALA A 217 53.35 -19.11 -20.54
C ALA A 217 52.57 -17.93 -19.86
N ALA A 218 52.60 -17.77 -18.54
CA ALA A 218 53.41 -16.82 -17.75
C ALA A 218 53.17 -15.30 -18.00
N GLU A 219 52.62 -14.60 -17.00
CA GLU A 219 53.13 -13.29 -16.56
C GLU A 219 52.76 -13.04 -15.09
N GLN A 220 53.76 -12.62 -14.32
CA GLN A 220 53.72 -12.31 -12.89
C GLN A 220 53.36 -10.83 -12.70
N ASP A 221 52.65 -10.50 -11.64
CA ASP A 221 52.92 -9.25 -10.94
C ASP A 221 52.69 -9.40 -9.42
N GLN A 222 53.74 -9.08 -8.65
CA GLN A 222 53.79 -9.07 -7.20
C GLN A 222 53.43 -7.68 -6.70
N VAL A 223 52.51 -7.57 -5.74
CA VAL A 223 52.48 -6.41 -4.82
C VAL A 223 52.19 -6.87 -3.39
N ALA A 224 53.21 -6.65 -2.55
CA ALA A 224 53.25 -6.34 -1.11
C ALA A 224 52.19 -6.90 -0.15
N ALA A 225 52.69 -7.68 0.81
CA ALA A 225 52.04 -8.06 2.05
C ALA A 225 51.97 -6.90 3.07
N PRO A 226 50.89 -6.82 3.87
CA PRO A 226 50.94 -6.27 5.21
C PRO A 226 50.88 -7.37 6.29
N GLU A 227 51.42 -7.01 7.45
CA GLU A 227 51.65 -7.79 8.67
C GLU A 227 50.37 -8.37 9.31
N PRO A 228 50.46 -9.46 10.08
CA PRO A 228 49.31 -10.07 10.73
C PRO A 228 48.93 -9.27 11.98
N GLU A 229 47.86 -8.48 11.88
CA GLU A 229 47.16 -8.00 13.06
C GLU A 229 46.40 -9.15 13.72
N SER A 230 46.66 -9.30 15.02
CA SER A 230 46.02 -10.18 15.97
C SER A 230 44.48 -10.16 15.85
N GLU A 231 43.90 -11.25 15.34
CA GLU A 231 42.47 -11.56 15.46
C GLU A 231 42.10 -11.71 16.94
N ALA A 232 41.62 -10.62 17.52
CA ALA A 232 40.77 -10.69 18.69
C ALA A 232 39.45 -11.34 18.26
N ALA A 233 39.09 -12.43 18.91
CA ALA A 233 37.80 -13.09 18.73
C ALA A 233 36.66 -12.07 18.90
N SER A 234 36.00 -11.73 17.80
CA SER A 234 34.77 -10.96 17.82
C SER A 234 33.67 -11.85 18.40
N ASP A 235 33.04 -11.40 19.48
CA ASP A 235 31.79 -11.96 20.00
C ASP A 235 30.76 -12.09 18.84
N PRO A 236 29.93 -13.14 18.82
CA PRO A 236 28.94 -13.31 17.76
C PRO A 236 28.02 -12.07 17.66
N PRO A 237 27.68 -11.61 16.45
CA PRO A 237 26.83 -10.44 16.25
C PRO A 237 25.41 -10.79 16.67
N GLY A 238 24.93 -10.20 17.76
CA GLY A 238 23.56 -10.37 18.20
C GLY A 238 23.36 -10.12 19.68
N SER A 239 23.61 -8.89 20.14
CA SER A 239 23.12 -8.49 21.45
C SER A 239 21.59 -8.47 21.39
N LEU A 240 20.95 -9.52 21.91
CA LEU A 240 19.50 -9.61 22.04
C LEU A 240 19.02 -8.43 22.90
N MET A 241 18.00 -7.70 22.44
CA MET A 241 17.40 -6.64 23.24
C MET A 241 16.69 -7.24 24.45
N SER A 242 16.71 -6.54 25.58
CA SER A 242 15.89 -6.95 26.73
C SER A 242 14.41 -6.76 26.40
N GLN A 243 13.55 -7.54 27.03
CA GLN A 243 12.11 -7.45 26.82
C GLN A 243 11.59 -6.04 27.16
N GLU A 244 12.10 -5.44 28.24
CA GLU A 244 11.72 -4.09 28.66
C GLU A 244 12.12 -3.02 27.63
N ALA A 245 13.27 -3.20 26.96
CA ALA A 245 13.71 -2.28 25.91
C ALA A 245 12.78 -2.36 24.68
N VAL A 246 12.37 -3.59 24.30
CA VAL A 246 11.40 -3.80 23.22
C VAL A 246 10.02 -3.24 23.59
N ASP A 247 9.58 -3.44 24.84
CA ASP A 247 8.33 -2.86 25.35
C ASP A 247 8.32 -1.34 25.23
N ALA A 248 9.37 -0.70 25.73
CA ALA A 248 9.50 0.75 25.70
C ALA A 248 9.48 1.29 24.26
N MET A 249 10.29 0.71 23.36
CA MET A 249 10.35 1.09 21.95
C MET A 249 8.98 0.96 21.27
N LEU A 250 8.29 -0.16 21.48
CA LEU A 250 7.01 -0.43 20.82
C LEU A 250 5.91 0.51 21.31
N LEU A 251 5.89 0.84 22.60
CA LEU A 251 4.94 1.79 23.17
C LEU A 251 5.22 3.23 22.70
N GLN A 252 6.50 3.61 22.57
CA GLN A 252 6.89 4.92 22.06
C GLN A 252 6.46 5.14 20.61
N GLY A 253 6.41 4.10 19.79
CA GLY A 253 5.93 4.18 18.40
C GLY A 253 4.46 4.63 18.24
N LEU A 254 3.65 4.56 19.30
CA LEU A 254 2.24 4.97 19.25
C LEU A 254 2.06 6.50 19.20
N GLU A 255 2.92 7.26 19.85
CA GLU A 255 2.81 8.73 19.89
C GLU A 255 2.98 9.39 18.51
N PRO A 256 4.06 9.13 17.73
CA PRO A 256 4.18 9.67 16.38
C PRO A 256 3.07 9.18 15.46
N ALA A 257 2.63 7.93 15.61
CA ALA A 257 1.50 7.40 14.84
C ALA A 257 0.20 8.18 15.13
N ALA A 258 -0.05 8.54 16.39
CA ALA A 258 -1.23 9.33 16.77
C ALA A 258 -1.21 10.72 16.11
N GLY A 259 -0.06 11.40 16.12
CA GLY A 259 0.08 12.71 15.47
C GLY A 259 -0.14 12.67 13.96
N GLU A 260 0.38 11.64 13.28
CA GLU A 260 0.14 11.46 11.84
C GLU A 260 -1.32 11.10 11.53
N LEU A 261 -1.95 10.28 12.37
CA LEU A 261 -3.37 9.93 12.24
C LEU A 261 -4.29 11.13 12.49
N GLU A 262 -3.99 11.96 13.49
CA GLU A 262 -4.71 13.22 13.75
C GLU A 262 -4.64 14.15 12.52
N ALA A 263 -3.45 14.29 11.94
CA ALA A 263 -3.27 15.10 10.74
C ALA A 263 -4.04 14.54 9.54
N LEU A 264 -4.14 13.21 9.41
CA LEU A 264 -4.85 12.56 8.30
C LEU A 264 -6.37 12.62 8.48
N LEU A 265 -6.87 12.33 9.67
CA LEU A 265 -8.30 12.21 9.95
C LEU A 265 -8.95 13.58 10.26
N GLY A 266 -8.14 14.58 10.65
CA GLY A 266 -8.60 15.94 10.94
C GLY A 266 -9.33 16.10 12.27
N ASP A 267 -9.18 15.13 13.18
CA ASP A 267 -9.74 15.13 14.53
C ASP A 267 -8.65 14.63 15.51
N SER A 268 -8.75 14.97 16.79
CA SER A 268 -7.73 14.60 17.77
C SER A 268 -7.70 13.09 17.95
N VAL A 269 -6.51 12.48 17.81
CA VAL A 269 -6.32 11.02 17.94
C VAL A 269 -5.34 10.74 19.09
N SER A 270 -5.68 9.79 19.94
CA SER A 270 -4.77 9.29 20.98
C SER A 270 -4.96 7.80 21.21
N PHE A 271 -3.94 7.17 21.80
CA PHE A 271 -3.99 5.75 22.17
C PHE A 271 -4.15 5.59 23.69
N SER A 272 -5.11 4.76 24.11
CA SER A 272 -5.42 4.52 25.52
C SER A 272 -5.02 3.11 25.95
N ASP A 273 -4.64 2.95 27.22
CA ASP A 273 -4.26 1.68 27.85
C ASP A 273 -3.26 0.84 27.03
N PRO A 274 -2.16 1.45 26.52
CA PRO A 274 -1.25 0.74 25.65
C PRO A 274 -0.49 -0.33 26.46
N LYS A 275 -0.42 -1.53 25.90
CA LYS A 275 0.19 -2.70 26.53
C LYS A 275 0.94 -3.54 25.51
N THR A 276 1.98 -4.22 25.99
CA THR A 276 2.75 -5.18 25.22
C THR A 276 2.69 -6.56 25.87
N ALA A 277 2.77 -7.62 25.06
CA ALA A 277 2.91 -8.97 25.60
C ALA A 277 3.37 -9.99 24.55
N ALA A 278 4.12 -11.00 24.97
CA ALA A 278 4.31 -12.21 24.18
C ALA A 278 3.00 -13.04 24.12
N ARG A 279 2.64 -13.52 22.93
CA ARG A 279 1.40 -14.27 22.66
C ARG A 279 1.59 -15.29 21.54
N LYS A 280 0.89 -16.41 21.64
CA LYS A 280 0.74 -17.37 20.53
C LYS A 280 -0.45 -17.00 19.67
N LYS A 281 -0.41 -17.39 18.38
CA LYS A 281 -1.54 -17.24 17.44
C LYS A 281 -2.87 -17.74 18.02
N ALA A 282 -2.87 -18.92 18.63
CA ALA A 282 -4.07 -19.51 19.22
C ALA A 282 -4.66 -18.64 20.33
N ASP A 283 -3.82 -18.10 21.21
CA ASP A 283 -4.24 -17.23 22.31
C ASP A 283 -4.82 -15.92 21.79
N LEU A 284 -4.16 -15.30 20.80
CA LEU A 284 -4.60 -14.08 20.14
C LEU A 284 -6.01 -14.26 19.55
N LEU A 285 -6.15 -15.21 18.61
CA LEU A 285 -7.40 -15.40 17.87
C LEU A 285 -8.55 -15.89 18.75
N SER A 286 -8.27 -16.58 19.87
CA SER A 286 -9.30 -16.98 20.84
C SER A 286 -9.87 -15.82 21.66
N GLN A 287 -9.09 -14.75 21.85
CA GLN A 287 -9.51 -13.56 22.60
C GLN A 287 -10.13 -12.50 21.69
N THR A 288 -9.74 -12.48 20.42
CA THR A 288 -10.30 -11.56 19.41
C THR A 288 -11.74 -11.92 19.06
N ARG A 289 -12.66 -10.98 19.21
CA ARG A 289 -14.10 -11.18 18.96
C ARG A 289 -14.58 -10.43 17.73
N GLY A 290 -15.53 -11.03 17.01
CA GLY A 290 -16.14 -10.41 15.83
C GLY A 290 -15.21 -10.36 14.62
N LYS A 291 -15.71 -9.82 13.50
CA LYS A 291 -14.90 -9.65 12.29
C LYS A 291 -13.83 -8.59 12.50
N GLN A 292 -12.63 -8.88 12.01
CA GLN A 292 -11.47 -7.99 12.03
C GLN A 292 -11.09 -7.61 10.61
N VAL A 293 -10.34 -6.53 10.47
CA VAL A 293 -9.48 -6.29 9.33
C VAL A 293 -8.06 -6.69 9.73
N LEU A 294 -7.45 -7.54 8.91
CA LEU A 294 -6.07 -7.96 8.98
C LEU A 294 -5.27 -7.20 7.93
N THR A 295 -4.28 -6.44 8.36
CA THR A 295 -3.28 -5.86 7.47
C THR A 295 -2.00 -6.68 7.56
N ARG A 296 -1.54 -7.20 6.42
CA ARG A 296 -0.23 -7.85 6.29
C ARG A 296 0.84 -6.77 6.12
N ILE A 297 1.92 -6.90 6.89
CA ILE A 297 3.03 -5.95 6.88
C ILE A 297 4.29 -6.72 6.52
N ARG A 298 4.89 -6.40 5.37
CA ARG A 298 6.14 -7.00 4.94
C ARG A 298 7.30 -6.37 5.72
N VAL A 299 8.17 -7.21 6.27
CA VAL A 299 9.40 -6.80 6.97
C VAL A 299 10.60 -7.19 6.11
N THR A 300 11.51 -6.25 5.91
CA THR A 300 12.74 -6.40 5.11
C THR A 300 13.92 -5.76 5.84
N GLY A 301 15.15 -6.13 5.47
CA GLY A 301 16.38 -5.62 6.08
C GLY A 301 17.25 -6.76 6.59
N ASP A 302 17.82 -6.62 7.78
CA ASP A 302 18.66 -7.66 8.40
C ASP A 302 17.84 -8.91 8.79
N HIS A 303 16.55 -8.73 9.00
CA HIS A 303 15.58 -9.81 9.12
C HIS A 303 14.44 -9.60 8.13
N GLU A 304 13.93 -10.71 7.60
CA GLU A 304 12.80 -10.72 6.68
C GLU A 304 11.65 -11.56 7.22
N GLY A 305 10.43 -11.15 6.87
CA GLY A 305 9.24 -11.89 7.24
C GLY A 305 7.99 -11.03 7.19
N TRP A 306 7.00 -11.42 8.00
CA TRP A 306 5.70 -10.79 8.05
C TRP A 306 5.34 -10.40 9.48
N ALA A 307 4.91 -9.15 9.63
CA ALA A 307 4.19 -8.66 10.79
C ALA A 307 2.73 -8.41 10.39
N PHE A 308 1.86 -8.22 11.37
CA PHE A 308 0.43 -8.12 11.14
C PHE A 308 -0.20 -7.03 12.00
N MET A 309 -1.31 -6.47 11.52
CA MET A 309 -2.14 -5.54 12.30
C MET A 309 -3.58 -6.03 12.27
N LEU A 310 -4.24 -6.03 13.42
CA LEU A 310 -5.68 -6.30 13.55
C LEU A 310 -6.40 -5.05 14.06
N LEU A 311 -7.58 -4.81 13.50
CA LEU A 311 -8.52 -3.80 13.97
C LEU A 311 -9.97 -4.31 13.76
N PRO A 312 -10.92 -4.02 14.66
CA PRO A 312 -12.31 -4.43 14.42
C PRO A 312 -12.87 -3.88 13.11
N LEU A 313 -13.56 -4.73 12.35
CA LEU A 313 -14.05 -4.40 11.00
C LEU A 313 -14.88 -3.12 10.94
N LYS A 314 -15.75 -2.92 11.94
CA LYS A 314 -16.60 -1.74 12.06
C LYS A 314 -15.78 -0.44 12.16
N ASP A 315 -14.62 -0.49 12.80
CA ASP A 315 -13.78 0.67 13.07
C ASP A 315 -12.88 0.93 11.85
N ALA A 316 -12.41 -0.13 11.18
CA ALA A 316 -11.73 -0.01 9.89
C ALA A 316 -12.62 0.62 8.80
N ILE A 317 -13.87 0.16 8.66
CA ILE A 317 -14.87 0.77 7.77
C ILE A 317 -15.10 2.24 8.13
N TYR A 318 -15.18 2.54 9.43
CA TYR A 318 -15.38 3.90 9.91
C TYR A 318 -14.24 4.83 9.47
N PHE A 319 -12.99 4.43 9.72
CA PHE A 319 -11.83 5.25 9.34
C PHE A 319 -11.68 5.38 7.83
N GLY A 320 -11.88 4.29 7.07
CA GLY A 320 -11.88 4.35 5.60
C GLY A 320 -12.98 5.27 5.05
N GLY A 321 -14.19 5.18 5.59
CA GLY A 321 -15.31 6.03 5.19
C GLY A 321 -15.10 7.50 5.54
N LEU A 322 -14.46 7.80 6.69
CA LEU A 322 -14.12 9.17 7.09
C LEU A 322 -13.12 9.80 6.12
N LEU A 323 -12.10 9.06 5.69
CA LEU A 323 -11.12 9.53 4.71
C LEU A 323 -11.73 9.78 3.33
N LEU A 324 -12.71 8.96 2.94
CA LEU A 324 -13.49 9.18 1.73
C LEU A 324 -14.53 10.31 1.87
N MET A 325 -14.60 10.97 3.03
CA MET A 325 -15.56 12.03 3.33
C MET A 325 -17.01 11.56 3.13
N MET A 326 -17.29 10.29 3.41
CA MET A 326 -18.63 9.74 3.33
C MET A 326 -19.53 10.38 4.39
N PRO A 327 -20.82 10.63 4.08
CA PRO A 327 -21.79 11.00 5.10
C PRO A 327 -21.88 9.95 6.21
N MET A 328 -22.09 10.37 7.45
CA MET A 328 -22.10 9.49 8.62
C MET A 328 -23.16 8.38 8.53
N GLU A 329 -24.30 8.67 7.90
CA GLU A 329 -25.36 7.70 7.63
C GLU A 329 -24.90 6.61 6.66
N SER A 330 -24.11 6.99 5.65
CA SER A 330 -23.54 6.07 4.67
C SER A 330 -22.50 5.17 5.33
N ILE A 331 -21.59 5.73 6.13
CA ILE A 331 -20.61 4.97 6.92
C ILE A 331 -21.35 3.96 7.81
N THR A 332 -22.37 4.42 8.54
CA THR A 332 -23.17 3.56 9.42
C THR A 332 -23.86 2.44 8.65
N GLN A 333 -24.35 2.71 7.44
CA GLN A 333 -24.96 1.70 6.58
C GLN A 333 -23.94 0.65 6.12
N VAL A 334 -22.74 1.06 5.69
CA VAL A 334 -21.68 0.13 5.30
C VAL A 334 -21.21 -0.71 6.48
N ILE A 335 -21.08 -0.12 7.68
CA ILE A 335 -20.79 -0.85 8.92
C ILE A 335 -21.85 -1.92 9.20
N LYS A 336 -23.14 -1.59 9.07
CA LYS A 336 -24.25 -2.55 9.28
C LYS A 336 -24.21 -3.69 8.26
N GLN A 337 -23.84 -3.40 7.02
CA GLN A 337 -23.67 -4.41 5.98
C GLN A 337 -22.41 -5.27 6.19
N GLY A 338 -21.41 -4.74 6.89
CA GLY A 338 -20.13 -5.40 7.11
C GLY A 338 -19.35 -5.64 5.81
N LYS A 339 -19.56 -4.76 4.81
CA LYS A 339 -18.84 -4.78 3.53
C LYS A 339 -17.59 -3.93 3.65
N PHE A 340 -16.43 -4.54 3.42
CA PHE A 340 -15.13 -3.89 3.47
C PHE A 340 -14.36 -4.26 2.21
N GLU A 341 -14.60 -3.48 1.16
CA GLU A 341 -14.11 -3.70 -0.20
C GLU A 341 -14.04 -2.37 -0.94
N GLY A 342 -13.34 -2.33 -2.08
CA GLY A 342 -13.20 -1.15 -2.93
C GLY A 342 -12.61 0.06 -2.20
N GLU A 343 -13.14 1.25 -2.50
CA GLU A 343 -12.58 2.52 -2.02
C GLU A 343 -12.44 2.57 -0.48
N VAL A 344 -13.37 1.96 0.28
CA VAL A 344 -13.33 1.99 1.75
C VAL A 344 -12.13 1.22 2.28
N ALA A 345 -11.83 0.06 1.67
CA ALA A 345 -10.68 -0.76 2.04
C ALA A 345 -9.36 -0.07 1.66
N ASP A 346 -9.31 0.55 0.47
CA ASP A 346 -8.15 1.31 0.01
C ASP A 346 -7.86 2.51 0.91
N ALA A 347 -8.90 3.27 1.25
CA ALA A 347 -8.80 4.42 2.15
C ALA A 347 -8.34 4.00 3.55
N PHE A 348 -8.86 2.90 4.11
CA PHE A 348 -8.33 2.35 5.36
C PHE A 348 -6.87 1.89 5.20
N GLY A 349 -6.47 1.42 4.02
CA GLY A 349 -5.08 1.11 3.70
C GLY A 349 -4.13 2.27 3.98
N GLU A 350 -4.55 3.53 3.76
CA GLU A 350 -3.77 4.72 4.11
C GLU A 350 -3.58 4.89 5.62
N VAL A 351 -4.62 4.62 6.42
CA VAL A 351 -4.55 4.61 7.90
C VAL A 351 -3.54 3.57 8.37
N ALA A 352 -3.62 2.36 7.83
CA ALA A 352 -2.69 1.29 8.15
C ALA A 352 -1.25 1.64 7.74
N ASN A 353 -1.07 2.29 6.60
CA ASN A 353 0.24 2.69 6.10
C ASN A 353 0.93 3.73 7.01
N ILE A 354 0.19 4.64 7.61
CA ILE A 354 0.71 5.60 8.61
C ILE A 354 1.31 4.86 9.81
N LEU A 355 0.54 3.94 10.40
CA LEU A 355 1.02 3.13 11.53
C LEU A 355 2.27 2.33 11.16
N VAL A 356 2.27 1.69 9.99
CA VAL A 356 3.42 0.95 9.49
C VAL A 356 4.65 1.85 9.32
N SER A 357 4.47 3.03 8.74
CA SER A 357 5.56 3.99 8.50
C SER A 357 6.14 4.54 9.81
N SER A 358 5.27 4.82 10.78
CA SER A 358 5.67 5.27 12.12
C SER A 358 6.55 4.24 12.83
N TYR A 359 6.13 2.97 12.86
CA TYR A 359 6.95 1.89 13.42
C TYR A 359 8.22 1.61 12.62
N SER A 360 8.21 1.78 11.29
CA SER A 360 9.43 1.67 10.48
C SER A 360 10.48 2.71 10.87
N ASN A 361 10.05 3.94 11.18
CA ASN A 361 10.95 4.99 11.65
C ASN A 361 11.44 4.70 13.07
N GLN A 362 10.56 4.22 13.95
CA GLN A 362 10.93 3.84 15.32
C GLN A 362 11.96 2.70 15.33
N PHE A 363 11.75 1.66 14.53
CA PHE A 363 12.68 0.52 14.44
C PHE A 363 14.04 0.94 13.90
N LYS A 364 14.06 1.83 12.90
CA LYS A 364 15.30 2.39 12.38
C LYS A 364 16.10 3.18 13.42
N ALA A 365 15.42 3.80 14.39
CA ALA A 365 16.06 4.60 15.43
C ALA A 365 16.60 3.75 16.60
N GLU A 366 15.83 2.75 17.03
CA GLU A 366 16.06 2.07 18.31
C GLU A 366 16.62 0.65 18.19
N LEU A 367 16.44 -0.04 17.05
CA LEU A 367 16.97 -1.39 16.90
C LEU A 367 18.46 -1.37 16.51
N PRO A 368 19.26 -2.33 17.02
CA PRO A 368 20.67 -2.45 16.64
C PRO A 368 20.88 -3.03 15.23
N PHE A 369 19.79 -3.32 14.52
CA PHE A 369 19.77 -3.87 13.17
C PHE A 369 18.67 -3.18 12.33
N ALA A 370 18.84 -3.19 11.02
CA ALA A 370 17.95 -2.50 10.10
C ALA A 370 16.69 -3.32 9.82
N LEU A 371 15.53 -2.77 10.21
CA LEU A 371 14.23 -3.24 9.73
C LEU A 371 13.49 -2.13 8.98
N LYS A 372 12.88 -2.50 7.85
CA LYS A 372 11.95 -1.67 7.10
C LYS A 372 10.61 -2.40 7.00
N LEU A 373 9.56 -1.71 7.43
CA LEU A 373 8.19 -2.21 7.33
C LEU A 373 7.49 -1.60 6.11
N GLN A 374 6.70 -2.40 5.42
CA GLN A 374 5.88 -1.96 4.30
C GLN A 374 4.49 -2.59 4.38
N LYS A 375 3.43 -1.77 4.33
CA LYS A 375 2.06 -2.29 4.26
C LYS A 375 1.91 -3.05 2.95
N ASP A 376 1.38 -4.26 3.02
CA ASP A 376 1.09 -5.09 1.86
C ASP A 376 -0.43 -5.14 1.63
N GLN A 377 -1.09 -6.23 2.03
CA GLN A 377 -2.52 -6.43 1.86
C GLN A 377 -3.34 -6.03 3.08
N VAL A 378 -4.61 -5.70 2.83
CA VAL A 378 -5.64 -5.46 3.83
C VAL A 378 -6.81 -6.38 3.49
N GLU A 379 -7.19 -7.26 4.41
CA GLU A 379 -8.23 -8.27 4.18
C GLU A 379 -9.15 -8.43 5.40
N THR A 380 -10.34 -9.01 5.22
CA THR A 380 -11.23 -9.30 6.34
C THR A 380 -10.89 -10.66 6.97
N LEU A 381 -10.79 -10.69 8.30
CA LEU A 381 -10.56 -11.90 9.08
C LEU A 381 -11.77 -12.20 9.99
N VAL A 382 -12.19 -13.47 10.01
CA VAL A 382 -13.15 -13.99 11.00
C VAL A 382 -12.38 -14.93 11.95
N PRO A 383 -11.97 -14.48 13.15
CA PRO A 383 -11.11 -15.27 14.04
C PRO A 383 -11.64 -16.67 14.35
N GLY A 384 -12.96 -16.82 14.51
CA GLY A 384 -13.59 -18.12 14.78
C GLY A 384 -13.59 -19.11 13.61
N GLN A 385 -13.18 -18.69 12.41
CA GLN A 385 -13.03 -19.55 11.23
C GLN A 385 -11.56 -19.81 10.86
N ALA A 386 -10.62 -19.17 11.56
CA ALA A 386 -9.20 -19.32 11.29
C ALA A 386 -8.68 -20.67 11.80
N ASP A 387 -7.80 -21.30 11.02
CA ASP A 387 -7.05 -22.46 11.48
C ASP A 387 -5.98 -21.99 12.48
N LEU A 388 -6.12 -22.39 13.74
CA LEU A 388 -5.22 -21.99 14.82
C LEU A 388 -3.84 -22.64 14.70
N ALA A 389 -3.73 -23.80 14.05
CA ALA A 389 -2.49 -24.55 13.87
C ALA A 389 -1.86 -24.33 12.48
N GLY A 390 -2.66 -23.96 11.49
CA GLY A 390 -2.21 -23.69 10.13
C GLY A 390 -1.42 -22.38 10.00
N ASN A 391 -0.91 -22.15 8.78
CA ASN A 391 -0.15 -20.94 8.43
C ASN A 391 -1.02 -19.76 7.98
N GLU A 392 -2.34 -19.96 7.89
CA GLU A 392 -3.31 -18.92 7.54
C GLU A 392 -4.20 -18.58 8.75
N PRO A 393 -4.59 -17.30 8.96
CA PRO A 393 -4.28 -16.13 8.12
C PRO A 393 -2.82 -15.63 8.26
N PHE A 394 -2.10 -16.15 9.26
CA PHE A 394 -0.67 -15.93 9.49
C PHE A 394 -0.07 -17.15 10.22
N SER A 395 1.26 -17.27 10.20
CA SER A 395 1.98 -18.43 10.75
C SER A 395 1.69 -18.68 12.23
N ALA A 396 1.86 -19.93 12.67
CA ALA A 396 1.74 -20.30 14.09
C ALA A 396 2.97 -19.92 14.93
N ASP A 397 3.66 -18.83 14.57
CA ASP A 397 4.83 -18.31 15.29
C ASP A 397 4.47 -17.75 16.68
N ASP A 398 5.48 -17.51 17.52
CA ASP A 398 5.35 -16.67 18.70
C ASP A 398 5.41 -15.19 18.31
N TYR A 399 4.44 -14.41 18.78
CA TYR A 399 4.29 -13.00 18.45
C TYR A 399 4.50 -12.14 19.70
N TYR A 400 5.09 -10.97 19.47
CA TYR A 400 5.07 -9.86 20.38
C TYR A 400 3.95 -8.90 19.96
N LEU A 401 2.94 -8.79 20.82
CA LEU A 401 1.75 -7.97 20.61
C LEU A 401 1.98 -6.57 21.21
N VAL A 402 1.61 -5.54 20.46
CA VAL A 402 1.26 -4.21 20.98
C VAL A 402 -0.24 -4.03 20.85
N SER A 403 -0.92 -3.63 21.92
CA SER A 403 -2.36 -3.41 21.91
C SER A 403 -2.68 -2.07 22.57
N ALA A 404 -3.49 -1.24 21.92
CA ALA A 404 -3.94 0.03 22.48
C ALA A 404 -5.35 0.37 21.99
N GLY A 405 -6.19 0.92 22.86
CA GLY A 405 -7.47 1.51 22.45
C GLY A 405 -7.24 2.76 21.61
N ILE A 406 -8.10 3.02 20.62
CA ILE A 406 -8.05 4.27 19.85
C ILE A 406 -9.11 5.21 20.39
N GLN A 407 -8.73 6.42 20.75
CA GLN A 407 -9.62 7.51 21.13
C GLN A 407 -9.54 8.58 20.04
N MET A 408 -10.69 8.95 19.45
CA MET A 408 -10.77 10.06 18.51
C MET A 408 -11.90 11.01 18.91
N GLY A 409 -11.53 12.25 19.25
CA GLY A 409 -12.41 13.17 19.98
C GLY A 409 -12.97 12.52 21.25
N ASP A 410 -14.29 12.58 21.44
CA ASP A 410 -14.98 11.99 22.60
C ASP A 410 -15.32 10.50 22.40
N LYS A 411 -14.98 9.90 21.25
CA LYS A 411 -15.38 8.53 20.92
C LYS A 411 -14.21 7.55 21.03
N ALA A 412 -14.47 6.48 21.78
CA ALA A 412 -13.58 5.32 21.87
C ALA A 412 -13.90 4.30 20.76
N TYR A 413 -12.85 3.75 20.17
CA TYR A 413 -12.89 2.69 19.16
C TYR A 413 -12.24 1.43 19.71
N GLY A 414 -12.39 0.32 18.98
CA GLY A 414 -11.75 -0.93 19.35
C GLY A 414 -10.22 -0.84 19.37
N PRO A 415 -9.56 -1.78 20.06
CA PRO A 415 -8.11 -1.77 20.14
C PRO A 415 -7.50 -2.05 18.78
N ILE A 416 -6.43 -1.33 18.48
CA ILE A 416 -5.47 -1.74 17.45
C ILE A 416 -4.51 -2.75 18.06
N GLU A 417 -4.22 -3.82 17.31
CA GLU A 417 -3.30 -4.87 17.71
C GLU A 417 -2.21 -5.04 16.65
N LEU A 418 -0.96 -4.74 16.98
CA LEU A 418 0.20 -4.97 16.11
C LEU A 418 0.95 -6.22 16.57
N LEU A 419 1.23 -7.12 15.64
CA LEU A 419 1.79 -8.44 15.88
C LEU A 419 3.13 -8.55 15.15
N PHE A 420 4.22 -8.64 15.91
CA PHE A 420 5.56 -8.82 15.37
C PHE A 420 6.08 -10.21 15.79
N PRO A 421 6.48 -11.10 14.88
CA PRO A 421 7.14 -12.34 15.28
C PRO A 421 8.33 -12.05 16.19
N SER A 422 8.46 -12.75 17.32
CA SER A 422 9.50 -12.46 18.32
C SER A 422 10.92 -12.53 17.74
N LYS A 423 11.12 -13.41 16.75
CA LYS A 423 12.38 -13.54 15.99
C LYS A 423 12.79 -12.27 15.24
N LEU A 424 11.83 -11.46 14.76
CA LEU A 424 12.14 -10.20 14.06
C LEU A 424 12.64 -9.12 15.02
N LEU A 425 12.25 -9.18 16.30
CA LEU A 425 12.64 -8.20 17.31
C LEU A 425 13.93 -8.61 18.07
N GLY A 426 14.58 -9.69 17.67
CA GLY A 426 15.75 -10.21 18.37
C GLY A 426 15.45 -10.63 19.80
N LEU A 427 14.21 -11.05 20.10
CA LEU A 427 13.83 -11.56 21.42
C LEU A 427 14.08 -13.07 21.49
N ALA A 428 14.72 -13.52 22.57
CA ALA A 428 14.80 -14.94 22.88
C ALA A 428 13.41 -15.49 23.20
N VAL A 429 12.97 -16.51 22.47
CA VAL A 429 11.70 -17.20 22.75
C VAL A 429 11.81 -17.87 24.13
N PRO A 430 10.95 -17.53 25.12
CA PRO A 430 10.94 -18.18 26.42
C PRO A 430 10.53 -19.66 26.25
N GLY A 431 11.52 -20.55 26.15
CA GLY A 431 11.32 -21.99 26.00
C GLY A 431 12.24 -22.68 25.01
N ALA A 432 12.76 -21.97 23.99
CA ALA A 432 13.59 -22.58 22.93
C ALA A 432 14.97 -23.06 23.43
N SER A 433 15.48 -22.48 24.53
CA SER A 433 16.77 -22.87 25.11
C SER A 433 16.71 -24.20 25.90
N ALA A 434 15.53 -24.65 26.34
CA ALA A 434 15.41 -25.87 27.14
C ALA A 434 15.30 -27.16 26.29
N GLU A 435 14.72 -27.10 25.08
CA GLU A 435 14.56 -28.28 24.22
C GLU A 435 15.82 -28.65 23.42
N ALA A 436 16.67 -27.67 23.07
CA ALA A 436 17.97 -27.95 22.43
C ALA A 436 18.98 -28.61 23.38
N ALA A 437 18.82 -28.46 24.69
CA ALA A 437 19.68 -29.07 25.70
C ALA A 437 19.16 -30.43 26.21
N ALA A 438 17.90 -30.79 25.95
CA ALA A 438 17.27 -32.00 26.49
C ALA A 438 17.41 -33.26 25.60
N GLY A 439 18.01 -33.15 24.41
CA GLY A 439 18.21 -34.28 23.48
C GLY A 439 19.23 -35.35 23.90
N LYS A 440 19.87 -35.24 25.07
CA LYS A 440 20.79 -36.25 25.61
C LYS A 440 20.65 -36.43 27.13
N ALA A 441 19.58 -37.10 27.58
CA ALA A 441 19.63 -37.98 28.75
C ALA A 441 18.37 -38.84 28.84
N LYS A 442 18.56 -40.17 28.77
CA LYS A 442 17.52 -41.19 28.89
C LYS A 442 17.05 -41.38 30.35
N SER A 443 15.79 -41.83 30.44
CA SER A 443 15.24 -42.89 31.32
C SER A 443 15.33 -42.75 32.85
N GLY A 444 14.17 -42.93 33.51
CA GLY A 444 14.11 -43.63 34.80
C GLY A 444 13.10 -43.12 35.84
N GLN A 445 11.88 -43.66 35.80
CA GLN A 445 11.03 -44.11 36.93
C GLN A 445 10.57 -43.16 38.08
N ALA A 446 9.25 -42.92 38.06
CA ALA A 446 8.21 -43.17 39.07
C ALA A 446 8.40 -42.88 40.58
N GLY A 447 7.41 -42.18 41.17
CA GLY A 447 6.97 -42.38 42.56
C GLY A 447 6.33 -41.18 43.28
N THR A 448 4.97 -41.13 43.32
CA THR A 448 4.02 -40.73 44.40
C THR A 448 4.56 -39.97 45.65
N THR A 449 3.92 -38.96 46.29
CA THR A 449 2.54 -38.90 46.84
C THR A 449 2.22 -37.53 47.50
N ALA A 450 0.94 -37.10 47.45
CA ALA A 450 0.08 -36.47 48.48
C ALA A 450 0.39 -35.14 49.24
N ALA A 451 -0.49 -34.14 48.98
CA ALA A 451 -1.46 -33.46 49.88
C ALA A 451 -1.07 -32.66 51.15
N GLN A 452 -1.48 -31.37 51.19
CA GLN A 452 -2.27 -30.64 52.24
C GLN A 452 -2.24 -29.12 51.90
N LYS A 453 -3.34 -28.40 51.61
CA LYS A 453 -4.55 -27.98 52.36
C LYS A 453 -4.29 -27.06 53.57
N LYS A 454 -4.65 -25.77 53.43
CA LYS A 454 -5.31 -24.86 54.41
C LYS A 454 -5.50 -23.49 53.73
N ALA A 455 -6.70 -22.98 53.48
CA ALA A 455 -7.77 -22.51 54.38
C ALA A 455 -7.38 -21.27 55.20
N GLY A 456 -8.07 -20.17 54.95
CA GLY A 456 -8.01 -18.93 55.73
C GLY A 456 -9.01 -17.89 55.20
N ALA A 457 -10.22 -17.95 55.72
CA ALA A 457 -11.31 -17.00 55.49
C ALA A 457 -11.27 -15.86 56.51
N GLY A 458 -11.95 -14.75 56.17
CA GLY A 458 -12.51 -13.78 57.12
C GLY A 458 -11.95 -12.36 56.99
N VAL A 459 -12.67 -11.24 57.11
CA VAL A 459 -14.10 -10.83 57.09
C VAL A 459 -14.10 -9.35 57.52
N HIS A 460 -15.01 -8.53 56.95
CA HIS A 460 -15.57 -7.24 57.44
C HIS A 460 -14.67 -6.08 57.87
N GLY A 461 -14.88 -4.92 57.23
CA GLY A 461 -15.50 -3.73 57.85
C GLY A 461 -14.57 -2.54 57.59
N GLN A 462 -14.94 -1.26 57.46
CA GLN A 462 -16.11 -0.50 57.86
C GLN A 462 -15.99 0.92 57.23
N LYS A 463 -17.12 1.62 57.17
CA LYS A 463 -17.39 2.99 56.69
C LYS A 463 -16.56 4.13 57.30
N THR A 464 -16.77 5.32 56.69
CA THR A 464 -16.59 6.72 57.16
C THR A 464 -15.24 7.35 56.83
N GLY A 465 -15.09 8.62 56.42
CA GLY A 465 -16.03 9.73 56.18
C GLY A 465 -15.23 11.01 55.89
N VAL A 466 -15.86 11.95 55.16
CA VAL A 466 -15.81 13.43 55.26
C VAL A 466 -14.50 14.18 55.60
N GLY A 467 -14.20 15.21 54.79
CA GLY A 467 -13.38 16.41 55.12
C GLY A 467 -11.95 16.30 54.61
N GLN A 468 -11.26 17.33 54.09
CA GLN A 468 -11.43 18.78 54.15
C GLN A 468 -10.61 19.42 53.00
N LYS A 469 -11.10 20.57 52.56
CA LYS A 469 -10.43 21.61 51.77
C LYS A 469 -9.14 22.10 52.47
N PRO A 470 -8.16 22.63 51.73
CA PRO A 470 -7.50 23.85 52.19
C PRO A 470 -7.59 24.98 51.17
N ASP A 471 -8.05 26.13 51.67
CA ASP A 471 -7.77 27.46 51.15
C ASP A 471 -6.30 27.83 51.39
N THR A 472 -5.66 28.46 50.39
CA THR A 472 -4.69 29.55 50.63
C THR A 472 -4.66 30.51 49.43
N THR A 473 -5.46 31.58 49.56
CA THR A 473 -5.09 33.01 49.52
C THR A 473 -3.59 33.29 49.29
N ALA A 474 -3.09 34.30 48.59
CA ALA A 474 -3.53 35.32 47.62
C ALA A 474 -2.26 36.10 47.29
N GLU A 475 -2.09 36.63 46.08
CA GLU A 475 -1.53 37.98 45.93
C GLU A 475 -1.95 38.61 44.60
N ASN A 476 -2.19 39.90 44.67
CA ASN A 476 -3.11 40.68 43.88
C ASN A 476 -2.41 41.99 43.53
N GLN A 477 -2.39 42.37 42.24
CA GLN A 477 -2.61 43.73 41.69
C GLN A 477 -1.72 44.07 40.46
N PRO A 478 -2.11 45.04 39.61
CA PRO A 478 -3.46 45.55 39.34
C PRO A 478 -3.81 45.58 37.84
N ALA A 479 -5.10 45.40 37.57
CA ALA A 479 -5.73 45.61 36.28
C ALA A 479 -5.87 47.11 35.95
N ALA A 480 -5.38 47.50 34.77
CA ALA A 480 -5.75 48.76 34.13
C ALA A 480 -7.12 48.59 33.44
N ALA A 481 -8.05 49.46 33.82
CA ALA A 481 -9.40 49.52 33.27
C ALA A 481 -9.38 49.78 31.76
N LYS A 482 -10.02 48.90 30.98
CA LYS A 482 -10.48 49.22 29.62
C LYS A 482 -11.98 49.55 29.66
N PRO A 483 -12.40 50.63 28.98
CA PRO A 483 -13.78 51.08 28.99
C PRO A 483 -14.68 50.10 28.22
N SER A 484 -15.79 49.72 28.86
CA SER A 484 -16.94 49.09 28.24
C SER A 484 -17.61 50.10 27.30
N GLY A 485 -17.12 50.17 26.07
CA GLY A 485 -17.78 50.83 24.96
C GLY A 485 -18.78 49.87 24.32
N THR A 486 -20.00 50.34 24.10
CA THR A 486 -20.97 49.79 23.14
C THR A 486 -20.27 49.62 21.79
N GLY A 487 -19.87 48.39 21.48
CA GLY A 487 -18.96 48.09 20.38
C GLY A 487 -19.61 48.29 19.02
N ASP A 488 -19.07 49.22 18.24
CA ASP A 488 -19.12 49.18 16.78
C ASP A 488 -18.61 47.80 16.34
N LYS A 489 -19.48 46.98 15.75
CA LYS A 489 -19.03 45.78 15.04
C LYS A 489 -18.19 46.29 13.86
N SER A 490 -16.88 46.08 13.91
CA SER A 490 -16.02 46.27 12.76
C SER A 490 -16.60 45.43 11.62
N ALA A 491 -16.84 46.07 10.47
CA ALA A 491 -17.33 45.39 9.27
C ALA A 491 -16.42 44.19 8.96
N ARG A 492 -17.03 43.05 8.63
CA ARG A 492 -16.29 41.84 8.28
C ARG A 492 -15.49 42.08 7.00
N ILE A 493 -14.31 41.47 6.87
CA ILE A 493 -13.43 41.67 5.72
C ILE A 493 -13.33 40.38 4.91
N VAL A 494 -13.61 40.45 3.61
CA VAL A 494 -13.39 39.37 2.65
C VAL A 494 -12.25 39.77 1.72
N SER A 495 -11.20 38.95 1.66
CA SER A 495 -10.12 39.13 0.69
C SER A 495 -10.34 38.27 -0.55
N VAL A 496 -10.07 38.83 -1.72
CA VAL A 496 -10.15 38.12 -3.01
C VAL A 496 -8.82 38.25 -3.74
N ILE A 497 -8.29 37.11 -4.17
CA ILE A 497 -6.99 36.98 -4.84
C ILE A 497 -7.22 36.37 -6.21
N GLY A 498 -6.76 37.04 -7.26
CA GLY A 498 -6.88 36.56 -8.63
C GLY A 498 -6.37 37.59 -9.62
N ASP A 499 -6.06 37.13 -10.84
CA ASP A 499 -5.61 38.01 -11.94
C ASP A 499 -6.72 38.26 -12.97
N ASP A 500 -7.84 37.54 -12.88
CA ASP A 500 -9.01 37.70 -13.76
C ASP A 500 -9.95 38.80 -13.21
N PRO A 501 -10.00 39.99 -13.83
CA PRO A 501 -10.82 41.09 -13.34
C PRO A 501 -12.32 40.76 -13.37
N ASP A 502 -12.78 39.90 -14.27
CA ASP A 502 -14.20 39.56 -14.37
C ASP A 502 -14.64 38.72 -13.17
N GLN A 503 -13.81 37.78 -12.72
CA GLN A 503 -14.07 37.00 -11.51
C GLN A 503 -14.02 37.88 -10.25
N LEU A 504 -13.06 38.80 -10.17
CA LEU A 504 -12.96 39.74 -9.04
C LEU A 504 -14.20 40.64 -8.95
N ASN A 505 -14.63 41.20 -10.08
CA ASN A 505 -15.84 42.03 -10.16
C ASN A 505 -17.09 41.21 -9.82
N LEU A 506 -17.17 39.96 -10.26
CA LEU A 506 -18.29 39.09 -9.95
C LEU A 506 -18.42 38.83 -8.44
N VAL A 507 -17.30 38.62 -7.73
CA VAL A 507 -17.30 38.46 -6.28
C VAL A 507 -17.72 39.73 -5.57
N GLU A 508 -17.21 40.89 -6.02
CA GLU A 508 -17.62 42.19 -5.48
C GLU A 508 -19.13 42.42 -5.64
N GLU A 509 -19.68 42.21 -6.84
CA GLU A 509 -21.11 42.35 -7.08
C GLU A 509 -21.95 41.35 -6.27
N SER A 510 -21.38 40.16 -6.01
CA SER A 510 -22.04 39.12 -5.22
C SER A 510 -22.13 39.50 -3.74
N ILE A 511 -21.12 40.20 -3.22
CA ILE A 511 -20.97 40.57 -1.80
C ILE A 511 -21.45 41.99 -1.50
N ALA A 512 -21.55 42.89 -2.48
CA ALA A 512 -21.93 44.31 -2.30
C ALA A 512 -23.31 44.54 -1.65
N GLN A 513 -24.15 43.50 -1.55
CA GLN A 513 -25.44 43.55 -0.86
C GLN A 513 -25.35 43.22 0.63
N GLU A 514 -24.17 42.82 1.12
CA GLU A 514 -23.89 42.44 2.50
C GLU A 514 -23.02 43.51 3.17
N ASP A 515 -23.09 43.63 4.50
CA ASP A 515 -22.31 44.60 5.29
C ASP A 515 -20.85 44.11 5.49
N VAL A 516 -20.11 44.04 4.37
CA VAL A 516 -18.77 43.46 4.29
C VAL A 516 -17.84 44.37 3.50
N ALA A 517 -16.64 44.59 4.04
CA ALA A 517 -15.55 45.23 3.33
C ALA A 517 -14.81 44.22 2.44
N LEU A 518 -14.56 44.58 1.19
CA LEU A 518 -13.82 43.76 0.24
C LEU A 518 -12.38 44.26 0.11
N ALA A 519 -11.42 43.36 0.20
CA ALA A 519 -10.01 43.62 -0.11
C ALA A 519 -9.58 42.81 -1.34
N ARG A 520 -8.90 43.46 -2.29
CA ARG A 520 -8.45 42.84 -3.54
C ARG A 520 -6.93 42.75 -3.55
N HIS A 521 -6.42 41.58 -3.89
CA HIS A 521 -4.99 41.29 -3.94
C HIS A 521 -4.61 40.63 -5.26
N SER A 522 -3.39 40.90 -5.72
CA SER A 522 -2.81 40.23 -6.90
C SER A 522 -2.14 38.92 -6.48
N MET A 523 -1.97 37.99 -7.42
CA MET A 523 -1.24 36.74 -7.19
C MET A 523 0.23 36.90 -6.76
N ASP A 524 0.80 38.10 -6.96
CA ASP A 524 2.18 38.44 -6.62
C ASP A 524 2.32 39.28 -5.36
N SER A 525 1.21 39.57 -4.68
CA SER A 525 1.18 40.29 -3.40
C SER A 525 1.97 39.60 -2.27
N ASP A 526 2.38 40.41 -1.28
CA ASP A 526 2.90 39.93 0.00
C ASP A 526 1.75 39.69 0.98
N PHE A 527 1.15 38.50 0.87
CA PHE A 527 -0.01 38.09 1.66
C PHE A 527 0.22 38.17 3.17
N LYS A 528 1.45 37.98 3.68
CA LYS A 528 1.70 38.08 5.13
C LYS A 528 1.50 39.50 5.62
N GLN A 529 2.00 40.49 4.87
CA GLN A 529 1.86 41.89 5.23
C GLN A 529 0.41 42.36 5.06
N GLU A 530 -0.23 41.99 3.95
CA GLU A 530 -1.61 42.37 3.66
C GLU A 530 -2.60 41.79 4.67
N PHE A 531 -2.53 40.47 4.94
CA PHE A 531 -3.46 39.84 5.89
C PHE A 531 -3.19 40.24 7.35
N SER A 532 -1.96 40.57 7.73
CA SER A 532 -1.68 41.13 9.06
C SER A 532 -2.29 42.52 9.25
N ARG A 533 -2.46 43.28 8.17
CA ARG A 533 -3.06 44.62 8.20
C ARG A 533 -4.59 44.55 8.17
N GLU A 534 -5.13 43.67 7.34
CA GLU A 534 -6.57 43.60 7.06
C GLU A 534 -7.30 42.62 7.98
N ASN A 535 -6.63 41.57 8.44
CA ASN A 535 -7.20 40.49 9.23
C ASN A 535 -8.49 39.92 8.61
N PRO A 536 -8.42 39.33 7.39
CA PRO A 536 -9.61 38.89 6.69
C PRO A 536 -10.33 37.77 7.42
N ASP A 537 -11.67 37.83 7.44
CA ASP A 537 -12.52 36.79 7.99
C ASP A 537 -12.74 35.64 6.99
N CYS A 538 -12.50 35.86 5.69
CA CYS A 538 -12.56 34.82 4.66
C CYS A 538 -11.74 35.23 3.43
N VAL A 539 -11.11 34.25 2.76
CA VAL A 539 -10.32 34.47 1.54
C VAL A 539 -10.82 33.62 0.38
N PHE A 540 -11.05 34.27 -0.77
CA PHE A 540 -11.23 33.61 -2.07
C PHE A 540 -9.93 33.68 -2.88
N LEU A 541 -9.45 32.53 -3.37
CA LEU A 541 -8.29 32.43 -4.25
C LEU A 541 -8.71 31.83 -5.60
N PHE A 542 -8.63 32.60 -6.67
CA PHE A 542 -8.98 32.15 -8.02
C PHE A 542 -7.74 31.80 -8.84
N ILE A 543 -7.58 30.51 -9.17
CA ILE A 543 -6.47 30.01 -10.00
C ILE A 543 -6.96 29.68 -11.41
N ASN A 544 -6.16 30.06 -12.42
CA ASN A 544 -6.51 29.85 -13.83
C ASN A 544 -6.38 28.38 -14.28
N ARG A 545 -5.57 27.58 -13.58
CA ARG A 545 -5.39 26.15 -13.84
C ARG A 545 -5.29 25.40 -12.51
N VAL A 546 -6.08 24.34 -12.37
CA VAL A 546 -6.00 23.45 -11.21
C VAL A 546 -4.95 22.39 -11.48
N ASN A 547 -3.69 22.76 -11.22
CA ASN A 547 -2.53 21.88 -11.28
C ASN A 547 -1.60 22.19 -10.10
N ASP A 548 -0.45 21.51 -10.04
CA ASP A 548 0.49 21.66 -8.93
C ASP A 548 1.00 23.09 -8.73
N GLN A 549 1.16 23.85 -9.81
CA GLN A 549 1.57 25.25 -9.74
C GLN A 549 0.46 26.14 -9.16
N GLY A 550 -0.79 25.95 -9.55
CA GLY A 550 -1.94 26.64 -8.97
C GLY A 550 -2.14 26.30 -7.49
N LEU A 551 -1.99 25.02 -7.14
CA LEU A 551 -2.10 24.55 -5.76
C LEU A 551 -0.95 25.05 -4.86
N ALA A 552 0.25 25.26 -5.40
CA ALA A 552 1.35 25.87 -4.65
C ALA A 552 1.01 27.30 -4.19
N LYS A 553 0.20 28.05 -4.96
CA LYS A 553 -0.30 29.37 -4.53
C LYS A 553 -1.27 29.24 -3.35
N ALA A 554 -2.11 28.21 -3.32
CA ALA A 554 -2.99 27.95 -2.17
C ALA A 554 -2.20 27.70 -0.89
N ILE A 555 -1.10 26.94 -0.95
CA ILE A 555 -0.18 26.74 0.19
C ILE A 555 0.39 28.09 0.66
N LYS A 556 0.87 28.93 -0.27
CA LYS A 556 1.42 30.25 0.05
C LYS A 556 0.39 31.12 0.78
N VAL A 557 -0.83 31.21 0.26
CA VAL A 557 -1.93 31.98 0.87
C VAL A 557 -2.29 31.42 2.25
N ARG A 558 -2.50 30.10 2.36
CA ARG A 558 -2.82 29.42 3.62
C ARG A 558 -1.76 29.65 4.71
N SER A 559 -0.48 29.71 4.34
CA SER A 559 0.63 29.98 5.26
C SER A 559 0.67 31.41 5.82
N ALA A 560 -0.03 32.34 5.16
CA ALA A 560 -0.15 33.73 5.59
C ALA A 560 -1.43 33.99 6.39
N LEU A 561 -2.39 33.05 6.40
CA LEU A 561 -3.67 33.19 7.08
C LEU A 561 -3.65 32.66 8.51
N GLU A 562 -4.39 33.33 9.40
CA GLU A 562 -4.66 32.83 10.74
C GLU A 562 -5.36 31.46 10.70
N LYS A 563 -5.07 30.59 11.69
CA LYS A 563 -5.48 29.17 11.70
C LYS A 563 -6.96 28.94 11.40
N ASN A 564 -7.84 29.86 11.79
CA ASN A 564 -9.29 29.74 11.65
C ASN A 564 -9.89 30.50 10.45
N CYS A 565 -9.09 31.25 9.68
CA CYS A 565 -9.59 31.95 8.50
C CYS A 565 -9.84 30.94 7.36
N PRO A 566 -11.08 30.82 6.83
CA PRO A 566 -11.43 29.92 5.75
C PRO A 566 -10.85 30.38 4.41
N LEU A 567 -10.28 29.42 3.66
CA LEU A 567 -9.73 29.62 2.32
C LEU A 567 -10.57 28.87 1.28
N ILE A 568 -11.24 29.60 0.40
CA ILE A 568 -12.02 29.03 -0.71
C ILE A 568 -11.20 29.13 -1.98
N VAL A 569 -10.92 28.00 -2.64
CA VAL A 569 -10.11 27.97 -3.87
C VAL A 569 -11.02 27.78 -5.08
N GLY A 570 -11.04 28.79 -5.96
CA GLY A 570 -11.75 28.80 -7.23
C GLY A 570 -10.87 28.36 -8.40
N GLY A 571 -11.37 27.48 -9.27
CA GLY A 571 -10.63 27.09 -10.49
C GLY A 571 -11.42 26.17 -11.42
N PRO A 572 -10.97 25.99 -12.67
CA PRO A 572 -11.65 25.12 -13.63
C PRO A 572 -11.25 23.65 -13.46
N GLN A 573 -12.09 22.72 -13.95
CA GLN A 573 -11.73 21.30 -14.13
C GLN A 573 -11.26 20.56 -12.86
N TRP A 574 -11.93 20.77 -11.73
CA TRP A 574 -11.65 20.01 -10.51
C TRP A 574 -11.91 18.51 -10.68
N THR A 575 -10.92 17.68 -10.35
CA THR A 575 -11.05 16.23 -10.21
C THR A 575 -11.08 15.83 -8.73
N LYS A 576 -11.55 14.62 -8.40
CA LYS A 576 -11.57 14.09 -7.02
C LYS A 576 -10.18 14.17 -6.37
N SER A 577 -9.13 13.77 -7.09
CA SER A 577 -7.74 13.80 -6.60
C SER A 577 -7.24 15.24 -6.33
N LEU A 578 -7.54 16.19 -7.22
CA LEU A 578 -7.13 17.59 -7.05
C LEU A 578 -7.87 18.28 -5.90
N VAL A 579 -9.15 17.95 -5.68
CA VAL A 579 -9.92 18.44 -4.53
C VAL A 579 -9.30 17.98 -3.21
N LEU A 580 -8.95 16.69 -3.11
CA LEU A 580 -8.29 16.14 -1.91
C LEU A 580 -6.93 16.82 -1.67
N LYS A 581 -6.15 17.04 -2.73
CA LYS A 581 -4.86 17.73 -2.66
C LYS A 581 -5.00 19.18 -2.19
N ALA A 582 -5.98 19.92 -2.71
CA ALA A 582 -6.28 21.29 -2.27
C ALA A 582 -6.70 21.35 -0.80
N ARG A 583 -7.53 20.41 -0.33
CA ARG A 583 -7.90 20.32 1.10
C ARG A 583 -6.70 20.01 1.99
N LYS A 584 -5.81 19.11 1.56
CA LYS A 584 -4.53 18.84 2.26
C LYS A 584 -3.67 20.10 2.37
N TYR A 585 -3.77 21.02 1.39
CA TYR A 585 -3.10 22.31 1.41
C TYR A 585 -3.88 23.41 2.14
N GLY A 586 -4.92 23.04 2.88
CA GLY A 586 -5.66 23.91 3.77
C GLY A 586 -6.77 24.73 3.10
N ALA A 587 -7.21 24.34 1.89
CA ALA A 587 -8.47 24.84 1.34
C ALA A 587 -9.65 24.34 2.19
N SER A 588 -10.49 25.27 2.63
CA SER A 588 -11.71 24.99 3.40
C SER A 588 -12.87 24.58 2.49
N ASP A 589 -12.91 25.09 1.26
CA ASP A 589 -13.88 24.70 0.24
C ASP A 589 -13.31 24.95 -1.17
N ILE A 590 -14.01 24.41 -2.16
CA ILE A 590 -13.70 24.53 -3.58
C ILE A 590 -14.85 25.20 -4.32
N LEU A 591 -14.51 26.05 -5.29
CA LEU A 591 -15.44 26.71 -6.20
C LEU A 591 -15.07 26.36 -7.65
N VAL A 592 -15.99 25.77 -8.41
CA VAL A 592 -15.76 25.45 -9.82
C VAL A 592 -15.99 26.73 -10.64
N THR A 593 -15.02 27.11 -11.49
CA THR A 593 -15.15 28.28 -12.38
C THR A 593 -15.49 27.87 -13.83
N PRO A 594 -16.26 28.69 -14.58
CA PRO A 594 -16.87 29.96 -14.15
C PRO A 594 -18.01 29.74 -13.13
N ALA A 595 -17.98 30.51 -12.04
CA ALA A 595 -19.00 30.45 -11.00
C ALA A 595 -20.05 31.55 -11.25
N ASP A 596 -21.27 31.36 -10.78
CA ASP A 596 -22.29 32.41 -10.75
C ASP A 596 -22.35 33.11 -9.38
N LYS A 597 -23.16 34.19 -9.30
CA LYS A 597 -23.30 35.00 -8.09
C LYS A 597 -23.87 34.20 -6.91
N ASP A 598 -24.77 33.26 -7.18
CA ASP A 598 -25.46 32.49 -6.15
C ASP A 598 -24.52 31.44 -5.55
N MET A 599 -23.67 30.82 -6.37
CA MET A 599 -22.60 29.93 -5.90
C MET A 599 -21.62 30.66 -5.00
N ILE A 600 -21.13 31.85 -5.41
CA ILE A 600 -20.21 32.66 -4.59
C ILE A 600 -20.86 33.02 -3.25
N ARG A 601 -22.10 33.52 -3.27
CA ARG A 601 -22.87 33.85 -2.06
C ARG A 601 -23.08 32.65 -1.15
N SER A 602 -23.41 31.50 -1.72
CA SER A 602 -23.61 30.27 -0.96
C SER A 602 -22.33 29.84 -0.23
N LYS A 603 -21.16 29.97 -0.88
CA LYS A 603 -19.87 29.70 -0.22
C LYS A 603 -19.57 30.73 0.85
N TYR A 604 -19.69 32.02 0.53
CA TYR A 604 -19.49 33.12 1.48
C TYR A 604 -20.34 32.93 2.77
N ARG A 605 -21.66 32.72 2.66
CA ARG A 605 -22.58 32.56 3.80
C ARG A 605 -22.35 31.29 4.62
N LYS A 606 -21.70 30.29 4.04
CA LYS A 606 -21.38 29.04 4.74
C LYS A 606 -20.24 29.24 5.74
N TYR A 607 -19.31 30.16 5.44
CA TYR A 607 -18.07 30.33 6.19
C TYR A 607 -18.01 31.62 7.03
N LEU A 608 -18.97 32.54 6.85
CA LEU A 608 -19.12 33.79 7.60
C LEU A 608 -20.51 33.89 8.23
#